data_AF-A0A2V7PEW4-F1
#
_entry.id   AF-A0A2V7PEW4-F1
#
_cell.length_a   1.000
_cell.length_b   1.000
_cell.length_c   1.000
_cell.angle_alpha   90.00
_cell.angle_beta   90.00
_cell.angle_gamma   90.00
#
_symmetry.space_group_name_H-M   'P 1'
#
loop_
_entity.id
_entity.type
_entity.pdbx_description
1 polymer ?
#
loop_
_entity_poly.entity_id
_entity_poly.type
_entity_poly.pdbx_seq_one_letter_code
_entity_poly.pdbx_strand_id
1 'polypeptide(L)'
;GTALDGTTRRYGADALGEMAREWPFLKALLDDVEMVLATADLAIAARYARLAGKLGDRYFPLIRAEFDRTVAHVLALKRATALLDSDPALQRSILLRNPYVDPMSFLQIDLLERWRAAGRPDNELFRALLASVRGIAQGLQSTG
;
A
#
# COMPACT_ATOMS: atom_id res chain seq x y z
N GLY A 1 7.87 -6.03 7.33
CA GLY A 1 8.70 -7.08 6.71
C GLY A 1 9.97 -7.35 7.50
N THR A 2 10.81 -6.33 7.70
CA THR A 2 12.11 -6.44 8.39
C THR A 2 12.02 -7.09 9.77
N ALA A 3 10.99 -6.76 10.58
CA ALA A 3 10.78 -7.41 11.87
C ALA A 3 10.47 -8.91 11.73
N LEU A 4 9.59 -9.28 10.79
CA LEU A 4 9.22 -10.68 10.51
C LEU A 4 10.42 -11.48 10.00
N ASP A 5 11.27 -10.88 9.16
CA ASP A 5 12.53 -11.49 8.70
C ASP A 5 13.48 -11.74 9.89
N GLY A 6 13.67 -10.71 10.73
CA GLY A 6 14.51 -10.82 11.93
C GLY A 6 14.01 -11.88 12.92
N THR A 7 12.70 -11.95 13.18
CA THR A 7 12.13 -12.98 14.05
C THR A 7 12.20 -14.37 13.42
N THR A 8 11.98 -14.49 12.11
CA THR A 8 12.10 -15.76 11.37
C THR A 8 13.51 -16.32 11.48
N ARG A 9 14.54 -15.48 11.34
CA ARG A 9 15.94 -15.89 11.51
C ARG A 9 16.28 -16.30 12.94
N ARG A 10 15.64 -15.67 13.94
CA ARG A 10 15.93 -15.91 15.36
C ARG A 10 15.20 -17.13 15.93
N TYR A 11 13.95 -17.35 15.52
CA TYR A 11 13.06 -18.34 16.14
C TYR A 11 12.57 -19.43 15.17
N GLY A 12 12.86 -19.30 13.87
CA GLY A 12 12.43 -20.24 12.84
C GLY A 12 11.03 -19.93 12.28
N ALA A 13 10.81 -20.34 11.02
CA ALA A 13 9.53 -20.11 10.33
C ALA A 13 8.37 -20.93 10.93
N ASP A 14 8.65 -22.14 11.42
CA ASP A 14 7.62 -23.03 11.96
C ASP A 14 6.99 -22.47 13.23
N ALA A 15 7.81 -21.93 14.14
CA ALA A 15 7.32 -21.31 15.37
C ALA A 15 6.41 -20.10 15.08
N LEU A 16 6.81 -19.23 14.15
CA LEU A 16 5.98 -18.09 13.73
C LEU A 16 4.70 -18.55 13.03
N GLY A 17 4.76 -19.61 12.22
CA GLY A 17 3.59 -20.19 11.57
C GLY A 17 2.62 -20.85 12.56
N GLU A 18 3.12 -21.42 13.67
CA GLU A 18 2.30 -21.88 14.78
C GLU A 18 1.64 -20.71 15.52
N MET A 19 2.41 -19.68 15.88
CA MET A 19 1.86 -18.47 16.50
C MET A 19 0.79 -17.81 15.63
N ALA A 20 1.00 -17.73 14.31
CA ALA A 20 0.04 -17.13 13.39
C ALA A 20 -1.29 -17.90 13.32
N ARG A 21 -1.29 -19.21 13.62
CA ARG A 21 -2.49 -20.05 13.64
C ARG A 21 -3.16 -20.09 15.00
N GLU A 22 -2.37 -20.27 16.06
CA GLU A 22 -2.86 -20.56 17.40
C GLU A 22 -3.02 -19.32 18.28
N TRP A 23 -2.40 -18.19 17.92
CA TRP A 23 -2.49 -16.95 18.69
C TRP A 23 -3.43 -15.94 18.01
N PRO A 24 -4.65 -15.70 18.54
CA PRO A 24 -5.63 -14.83 17.90
C PRO A 24 -5.15 -13.39 17.65
N PHE A 25 -4.30 -12.86 18.55
CA PHE A 25 -3.73 -11.52 18.38
C PHE A 25 -2.83 -11.43 17.15
N LEU A 26 -1.89 -12.37 16.98
CA LEU A 26 -0.98 -12.34 15.85
C LEU A 26 -1.73 -12.59 14.54
N LYS A 27 -2.72 -13.48 14.57
CA LYS A 27 -3.60 -13.71 13.42
C LYS A 27 -4.30 -12.42 12.98
N ALA A 28 -4.98 -11.74 13.91
CA ALA A 28 -5.67 -10.48 13.61
C ALA A 28 -4.71 -9.40 13.09
N LEU A 29 -3.53 -9.27 13.71
CA LEU A 29 -2.51 -8.33 13.24
C LEU A 29 -2.04 -8.64 11.80
N LEU A 30 -1.86 -9.91 11.46
CA LEU A 30 -1.49 -10.32 10.11
C LEU A 30 -2.63 -10.07 9.11
N ASP A 31 -3.87 -10.29 9.51
CA ASP A 31 -5.06 -10.01 8.69
C ASP A 31 -5.16 -8.51 8.37
N ASP A 32 -4.97 -7.64 9.37
CA ASP A 32 -4.96 -6.19 9.20
C ASP A 32 -3.82 -5.73 8.27
N VAL A 33 -2.61 -6.25 8.49
CA VAL A 33 -1.46 -5.96 7.62
C VAL A 33 -1.73 -6.42 6.20
N GLU A 34 -2.28 -7.62 6.01
CA GLU A 34 -2.60 -8.15 4.69
C GLU A 34 -3.61 -7.27 3.94
N MET A 35 -4.66 -6.81 4.63
CA MET A 35 -5.66 -5.90 4.05
C MET A 35 -5.02 -4.60 3.54
N VAL A 36 -4.12 -4.00 4.33
CA VAL A 36 -3.43 -2.77 3.94
C VAL A 36 -2.48 -3.02 2.76
N LEU A 37 -1.75 -4.14 2.77
CA LEU A 37 -0.88 -4.52 1.66
C LEU A 37 -1.67 -4.74 0.35
N ALA A 38 -2.85 -5.36 0.44
CA ALA A 38 -3.70 -5.63 -0.71
C ALA A 38 -4.31 -4.36 -1.31
N THR A 39 -4.47 -3.30 -0.51
CA THR A 39 -5.01 -2.01 -0.96
C THR A 39 -3.94 -1.09 -1.55
N ALA A 40 -2.65 -1.37 -1.30
CA ALA A 40 -1.56 -0.54 -1.77
C ALA A 40 -1.22 -0.78 -3.25
N ASP A 41 -1.07 0.31 -4.02
CA ASP A 41 -0.61 0.26 -5.41
C ASP A 41 0.81 0.86 -5.54
N LEU A 42 1.81 -0.02 -5.67
CA LEU A 42 3.20 0.40 -5.85
C LEU A 42 3.48 1.03 -7.22
N ALA A 43 2.70 0.74 -8.26
CA ALA A 43 2.87 1.36 -9.57
C ALA A 43 2.48 2.84 -9.52
N ILE A 44 1.37 3.18 -8.85
CA ILE A 44 0.94 4.55 -8.57
C ILE A 44 1.94 5.24 -7.63
N ALA A 45 2.34 4.57 -6.54
CA ALA A 45 3.33 5.12 -5.59
C ALA A 45 4.66 5.47 -6.29
N ALA A 46 5.11 4.65 -7.25
CA ALA A 46 6.29 4.93 -8.05
C ALA A 46 6.17 6.24 -8.86
N ARG A 47 4.95 6.57 -9.33
CA ARG A 47 4.71 7.82 -10.07
C ARG A 47 4.77 9.03 -9.15
N TYR A 48 4.18 8.94 -7.96
CA TYR A 48 4.33 9.99 -6.94
C TYR A 48 5.78 10.19 -6.51
N ALA A 49 6.52 9.10 -6.32
CA ALA A 49 7.92 9.17 -5.95
C ALA A 49 8.76 9.99 -6.95
N ARG A 50 8.51 9.85 -8.25
CA ARG A 50 9.20 10.64 -9.29
C ARG A 50 9.02 12.15 -9.09
N LEU A 51 7.88 12.60 -8.57
CA LEU A 51 7.65 14.02 -8.28
C LEU A 51 8.54 14.55 -7.14
N ALA A 52 9.20 13.68 -6.38
CA ALA A 52 10.16 14.05 -5.34
C ALA A 52 11.62 14.09 -5.86
N GLY A 53 11.85 13.83 -7.15
CA GLY A 53 13.18 13.83 -7.77
C GLY A 53 14.16 12.91 -7.04
N LYS A 54 15.34 13.44 -6.69
CA LYS A 54 16.42 12.68 -6.02
C LYS A 54 15.98 11.96 -4.74
N LEU A 55 15.01 12.51 -4.00
CA LEU A 55 14.49 11.85 -2.80
C LEU A 55 13.65 10.62 -3.17
N GLY A 56 12.83 10.72 -4.22
CA GLY A 56 12.08 9.60 -4.75
C GLY A 56 12.99 8.48 -5.21
N ASP A 57 14.01 8.80 -6.01
CA ASP A 57 14.98 7.83 -6.51
C ASP A 57 15.73 7.12 -5.39
N ARG A 58 16.03 7.83 -4.30
CA ARG A 58 16.74 7.27 -3.14
C ARG A 58 15.84 6.39 -2.27
N TYR A 59 14.63 6.82 -1.95
CA TYR A 59 13.81 6.20 -0.91
C TYR A 59 12.75 5.25 -1.43
N PHE A 60 12.21 5.47 -2.63
CA PHE A 60 11.17 4.58 -3.17
C PHE A 60 11.62 3.13 -3.36
N PRO A 61 12.85 2.84 -3.84
CA PRO A 61 13.33 1.46 -3.90
C PRO A 61 13.39 0.77 -2.54
N LEU A 62 13.70 1.50 -1.47
CA LEU A 62 13.73 0.97 -0.09
C LEU A 62 12.32 0.64 0.39
N ILE A 63 11.35 1.52 0.12
CA ILE A 63 9.93 1.29 0.44
C ILE A 63 9.40 0.07 -0.32
N ARG A 64 9.68 -0.02 -1.62
CA ARG A 64 9.29 -1.17 -2.45
C ARG A 64 9.89 -2.47 -1.92
N ALA A 65 11.18 -2.49 -1.59
CA ALA A 65 11.84 -3.67 -1.06
C ALA A 65 11.24 -4.11 0.30
N GLU A 66 10.88 -3.16 1.17
CA GLU A 66 10.22 -3.49 2.44
C GLU A 66 8.78 -3.97 2.24
N PHE A 67 8.04 -3.40 1.28
CA PHE A 67 6.71 -3.88 0.88
C PHE A 67 6.78 -5.33 0.39
N ASP A 68 7.64 -5.60 -0.61
CA ASP A 68 7.79 -6.93 -1.22
C ASP A 68 8.21 -7.97 -0.16
N ARG A 69 9.13 -7.61 0.75
CA ARG A 69 9.51 -8.46 1.88
C ARG A 69 8.34 -8.74 2.81
N THR A 70 7.52 -7.74 3.09
CA THR A 70 6.35 -7.90 3.98
C THR A 70 5.32 -8.84 3.35
N VAL A 71 5.00 -8.65 2.07
CA VAL A 71 4.11 -9.53 1.31
C VAL A 71 4.61 -10.98 1.36
N ALA A 72 5.89 -11.21 1.07
CA ALA A 72 6.46 -12.55 1.09
C ALA A 72 6.31 -13.25 2.45
N HIS A 73 6.60 -12.55 3.56
CA HIS A 73 6.43 -13.12 4.89
C HIS A 73 4.97 -13.36 5.27
N VAL A 74 4.07 -12.43 4.95
CA VAL A 74 2.64 -12.58 5.24
C VAL A 74 2.08 -13.80 4.50
N LEU A 75 2.36 -13.93 3.20
CA LEU A 75 1.93 -15.07 2.40
C LEU A 75 2.49 -16.39 2.93
N ALA A 76 3.77 -16.42 3.30
CA ALA A 76 4.40 -17.61 3.87
C ALA A 76 3.75 -18.04 5.20
N LEU A 77 3.49 -17.09 6.10
CA LEU A 77 2.87 -17.36 7.41
C LEU A 77 1.42 -17.81 7.26
N LYS A 78 0.67 -17.21 6.34
CA LYS A 78 -0.73 -17.56 6.04
C LYS A 78 -0.87 -18.78 5.13
N ARG A 79 0.23 -19.28 4.57
CA ARG A 79 0.26 -20.35 3.55
C ARG A 79 -0.63 -20.03 2.34
N ALA A 80 -0.63 -18.77 1.92
CA ALA A 80 -1.41 -18.24 0.81
C ALA A 80 -0.52 -18.02 -0.43
N THR A 81 -1.14 -17.98 -1.60
CA THR A 81 -0.45 -17.73 -2.88
C THR A 81 -0.55 -16.26 -3.32
N ALA A 82 -1.68 -15.63 -3.02
CA ALA A 82 -1.93 -14.22 -3.21
C ALA A 82 -2.56 -13.60 -1.96
N LEU A 83 -2.43 -12.27 -1.84
CA LEU A 83 -3.01 -11.55 -0.72
C LEU A 83 -4.53 -11.70 -0.75
N LEU A 84 -5.10 -11.91 0.43
CA LEU A 84 -6.54 -12.09 0.65
C LEU A 84 -7.12 -13.36 0.03
N ASP A 85 -6.32 -14.41 -0.20
CA ASP A 85 -6.84 -15.73 -0.61
C ASP A 85 -7.87 -16.29 0.40
N SER A 86 -7.79 -15.89 1.67
CA SER A 86 -8.75 -16.24 2.71
C SER A 86 -10.02 -15.39 2.72
N ASP A 87 -10.07 -14.27 1.98
CA ASP A 87 -11.23 -13.37 1.85
C ASP A 87 -11.45 -12.91 0.39
N PRO A 88 -12.01 -13.79 -0.46
CA PRO A 88 -12.28 -13.46 -1.86
C PRO A 88 -13.26 -12.29 -2.05
N ALA A 89 -14.15 -12.07 -1.09
CA ALA A 89 -15.12 -10.98 -1.15
C ALA A 89 -14.42 -9.62 -1.00
N LEU A 90 -13.52 -9.50 -0.03
CA LEU A 90 -12.69 -8.31 0.15
C LEU A 90 -11.73 -8.11 -1.03
N GLN A 91 -11.08 -9.17 -1.51
CA GLN A 91 -10.22 -9.12 -2.69
C GLN A 91 -10.98 -8.56 -3.90
N ARG A 92 -12.19 -9.07 -4.17
CA ARG A 92 -13.05 -8.58 -5.25
C ARG A 92 -13.47 -7.13 -5.04
N SER A 93 -13.80 -6.75 -3.82
CA SER A 93 -14.18 -5.37 -3.48
C SER A 93 -13.05 -4.38 -3.79
N ILE A 94 -11.80 -4.69 -3.42
CA ILE A 94 -10.63 -3.89 -3.77
C ILE A 94 -10.49 -3.78 -5.29
N LEU A 95 -10.53 -4.90 -6.02
CA LEU A 95 -10.38 -4.92 -7.48
C LEU A 95 -11.45 -4.09 -8.21
N LEU A 96 -12.68 -4.04 -7.69
CA LEU A 96 -13.75 -3.22 -8.26
C LEU A 96 -13.57 -1.72 -7.99
N ARG A 97 -12.81 -1.32 -6.97
CA ARG A 97 -12.53 0.09 -6.65
C ARG A 97 -11.37 0.67 -7.46
N ASN A 98 -10.36 -0.15 -7.79
CA ASN A 98 -9.17 0.31 -8.51
C ASN A 98 -9.49 1.12 -9.80
N PRO A 99 -10.44 0.70 -10.67
CA PRO A 99 -10.80 1.48 -11.86
C PRO A 99 -11.29 2.92 -11.59
N TYR A 100 -11.73 3.22 -10.37
CA TYR A 100 -12.15 4.57 -9.96
C TYR A 100 -11.01 5.35 -9.29
N VAL A 101 -10.16 4.67 -8.50
CA VAL A 101 -9.06 5.29 -7.76
C VAL A 101 -7.87 5.60 -8.67
N ASP A 102 -7.55 4.72 -9.62
CA ASP A 102 -6.36 4.86 -10.46
C ASP A 102 -6.42 6.12 -11.34
N PRO A 103 -7.53 6.42 -12.05
CA PRO A 103 -7.62 7.65 -12.85
C PRO A 103 -7.52 8.91 -12.00
N MET A 104 -8.12 8.92 -10.79
CA MET A 104 -8.02 10.05 -9.86
C MET A 104 -6.58 10.24 -9.38
N SER A 105 -5.85 9.15 -9.15
CA SER A 105 -4.44 9.19 -8.77
C SER A 105 -3.56 9.74 -9.90
N PHE A 106 -3.79 9.32 -11.15
CA PHE A 106 -3.05 9.88 -12.29
C PHE A 106 -3.36 11.35 -12.54
N LEU A 107 -4.62 11.75 -12.40
CA LEU A 107 -5.02 13.16 -12.46
C LEU A 107 -4.34 13.96 -11.34
N GLN A 108 -4.34 13.46 -10.11
CA GLN A 108 -3.69 14.12 -8.98
C GLN A 108 -2.19 14.34 -9.23
N ILE A 109 -1.49 13.36 -9.79
CA ILE A 109 -0.06 13.47 -10.13
C ILE A 109 0.19 14.62 -11.11
N ASP A 110 -0.59 14.70 -12.19
CA ASP A 110 -0.50 15.78 -13.18
C ASP A 110 -0.83 17.15 -12.57
N LEU A 111 -1.91 17.24 -11.78
CA LEU A 111 -2.30 18.47 -11.08
C LEU A 111 -1.20 18.93 -10.12
N LEU A 112 -0.59 18.02 -9.38
CA LEU A 112 0.48 18.32 -8.43
C LEU A 112 1.74 18.83 -9.12
N GLU A 113 2.10 18.25 -10.26
CA GLU A 113 3.23 18.68 -11.08
C GLU A 113 3.00 20.11 -11.61
N ARG A 114 1.85 20.37 -12.24
CA ARG A 114 1.48 21.71 -12.75
C ARG A 114 1.43 22.74 -11.64
N TRP A 115 0.85 22.39 -10.49
CA TRP A 115 0.72 23.31 -9.36
C TRP A 115 2.08 23.71 -8.78
N ARG A 116 3.01 22.75 -8.68
CA ARG A 116 4.39 23.04 -8.25
C ARG A 116 5.13 23.90 -9.28
N ALA A 117 4.99 23.61 -10.57
CA ALA A 117 5.62 24.38 -11.64
C ALA A 117 5.11 25.83 -11.71
N ALA A 118 3.83 26.06 -11.40
CA ALA A 118 3.22 27.38 -11.33
C ALA A 118 3.58 28.20 -10.08
N GLY A 119 4.47 27.71 -9.21
CA GLY A 119 4.85 28.41 -7.98
C GLY A 119 3.85 28.26 -6.84
N ARG A 120 3.02 27.21 -6.86
CA ARG A 120 2.06 26.85 -5.80
C ARG A 120 0.98 27.92 -5.54
N PRO A 121 0.29 28.41 -6.57
CA PRO A 121 -0.74 29.44 -6.40
C PRO A 121 -1.97 28.87 -5.67
N ASP A 122 -2.67 29.72 -4.92
CA ASP A 122 -3.99 29.41 -4.38
C ASP A 122 -5.07 29.80 -5.41
N ASN A 123 -5.38 28.87 -6.32
CA ASN A 123 -6.31 29.08 -7.42
C ASN A 123 -7.11 27.81 -7.76
N GLU A 124 -7.79 27.81 -8.91
CA GLU A 124 -8.59 26.66 -9.36
C GLU A 124 -7.79 25.36 -9.47
N LEU A 125 -6.50 25.44 -9.84
CA LEU A 125 -5.62 24.28 -9.89
C LEU A 125 -5.40 23.65 -8.52
N PHE A 126 -5.22 24.48 -7.48
CA PHE A 126 -5.13 24.00 -6.10
C PHE A 126 -6.46 23.39 -5.62
N ARG A 127 -7.60 23.98 -5.99
CA ARG A 127 -8.93 23.42 -5.67
C ARG A 127 -9.17 22.06 -6.34
N ALA A 128 -8.77 21.91 -7.61
CA ALA A 128 -8.83 20.63 -8.32
C ALA A 128 -7.93 19.58 -7.66
N LEU A 129 -6.72 19.97 -7.26
CA LEU A 129 -5.82 19.09 -6.50
C LEU A 129 -6.48 18.63 -5.19
N LEU A 130 -7.06 19.54 -4.39
CA LEU A 130 -7.77 19.17 -3.16
C LEU A 130 -8.99 18.26 -3.42
N ALA A 131 -9.72 18.48 -4.51
CA ALA A 131 -10.83 17.60 -4.89
C ALA A 131 -10.35 16.18 -5.19
N SER A 132 -9.21 16.03 -5.88
CA SER A 132 -8.61 14.71 -6.15
C SER A 132 -8.20 13.98 -4.86
N VAL A 133 -7.67 14.70 -3.86
CA VAL A 133 -7.31 14.12 -2.54
C VAL A 133 -8.55 13.53 -1.88
N ARG A 134 -9.67 14.26 -1.88
CA ARG A 134 -10.94 13.78 -1.30
C ARG A 134 -11.48 12.57 -2.07
N GLY A 135 -11.42 12.60 -3.40
CA GLY A 135 -11.86 11.50 -4.25
C GLY A 135 -11.10 10.21 -3.97
N ILE A 136 -9.77 10.29 -3.90
CA ILE A 136 -8.91 9.13 -3.58
C ILE A 136 -9.21 8.63 -2.16
N ALA A 137 -9.31 9.51 -1.16
CA ALA A 137 -9.61 9.11 0.21
C ALA A 137 -10.96 8.37 0.33
N GLN A 138 -12.00 8.84 -0.38
CA GLN A 138 -13.29 8.15 -0.42
C GLN A 138 -13.22 6.80 -1.15
N GLY A 139 -12.43 6.72 -2.22
CA GLY A 139 -12.26 5.50 -3.00
C GLY A 139 -11.44 4.41 -2.28
N LEU A 140 -10.44 4.79 -1.48
CA LEU A 140 -9.64 3.85 -0.69
C LEU A 140 -10.33 3.39 0.59
N GLN A 141 -11.33 4.14 1.08
CA GLN A 141 -12.04 3.86 2.34
C GLN A 141 -11.09 3.72 3.54
N SER A 142 -11.41 2.83 4.49
CA SER A 142 -10.56 2.54 5.65
C SER A 142 -9.25 1.87 5.19
N THR A 143 -8.13 2.52 5.47
CA THR A 143 -6.78 2.00 5.19
C THR A 143 -6.06 1.52 6.45
N GLY A 144 -6.80 1.25 7.54
CA GLY A 144 -6.27 0.92 8.87
C GLY A 144 -6.25 2.11 9.83
#